data_AF-A0A1Z4QPR1-F1
#
_entry.id   AF-A0A1Z4QPR1-F1
#
_cell.length_a   1.000
_cell.length_b   1.000
_cell.length_c   1.000
_cell.angle_alpha   90.00
_cell.angle_beta   90.00
_cell.angle_gamma   90.00
#
_symmetry.space_group_name_H-M   'P 1'
#
loop_
_entity.id
_entity.type
_entity.pdbx_description
1 polymer ?
#
loop_
_entity_poly.entity_id
_entity_poly.type
_entity_poly.pdbx_seq_one_letter_code
_entity_poly.pdbx_strand_id
1 'polypeptide(L)'
;MTSQTLHLKLTAMQVADAVQPSVVSIGTADFQHSGLSTQASVRSGCDVLIYPQEPSEIVLELENLGSRNLRLNLQVEGNFPPEWCRIGMEGQDLAPRSQMDAVLYFQIPHDFFEDQASLSPGQSLVLDYYCRLNVYHVEESGGRQLLETSALNLYVRPRSLYLNFLPALYREVDFIGRFLKIFEQSFEPAVQTLDTLWAYLNPLTAPESMLPFLAYWVAWPMDNRWTLERQRYLIHSAVELYRWRGTKRGLRLYIHLYTNLPLDNHILKEADKHIGIEEISGQGFVLGDTRLAEDAMIGGGRPYHFIVHLRPERPGQVDEQLVRYIIDQEKPAFCTYELYIEESLAISQLPIAN
;
A
#
# COMPACT_ATOMS: atom_id res chain seq x y z
N MET A 1 -45.04 -25.79 -40.53
CA MET A 1 -43.77 -25.09 -40.79
C MET A 1 -43.99 -23.65 -40.35
N THR A 2 -43.65 -23.33 -39.10
CA THR A 2 -43.74 -21.97 -38.55
C THR A 2 -42.63 -21.14 -39.20
N SER A 3 -42.99 -20.25 -40.12
CA SER A 3 -42.06 -19.30 -40.72
C SER A 3 -41.39 -18.50 -39.59
N GLN A 4 -40.07 -18.61 -39.45
CA GLN A 4 -39.30 -17.74 -38.55
C GLN A 4 -39.50 -16.31 -39.01
N THR A 5 -40.28 -15.55 -38.25
CA THR A 5 -40.61 -14.14 -38.56
C THR A 5 -39.54 -13.17 -38.06
N LEU A 6 -38.69 -13.62 -37.15
CA LEU A 6 -37.64 -12.83 -36.53
C LEU A 6 -36.35 -13.68 -36.48
N HIS A 7 -35.22 -13.02 -36.66
CA HIS A 7 -33.89 -13.60 -36.48
C HIS A 7 -33.18 -12.86 -35.36
N LEU A 8 -32.66 -13.61 -34.39
CA LEU A 8 -31.99 -13.07 -33.21
C LEU A 8 -30.53 -13.52 -33.15
N LYS A 9 -29.63 -12.54 -32.98
CA LYS A 9 -28.21 -12.78 -32.75
C LYS A 9 -27.75 -12.12 -31.46
N LEU A 10 -27.05 -12.88 -30.63
CA LEU A 10 -26.50 -12.45 -29.34
C LEU A 10 -25.00 -12.24 -29.47
N THR A 11 -24.52 -11.08 -29.04
CA THR A 11 -23.08 -10.77 -28.98
C THR A 11 -22.73 -10.26 -27.59
N ALA A 12 -21.94 -11.01 -26.83
CA ALA A 12 -21.39 -10.54 -25.56
C ALA A 12 -20.26 -9.54 -25.83
N MET A 13 -20.29 -8.36 -25.20
CA MET A 13 -19.25 -7.34 -25.38
C MET A 13 -17.98 -7.64 -24.59
N GLN A 14 -18.07 -8.46 -23.55
CA GLN A 14 -16.94 -9.07 -22.85
C GLN A 14 -16.85 -10.54 -23.24
N VAL A 15 -15.81 -10.90 -24.00
CA VAL A 15 -15.56 -12.29 -24.38
C VAL A 15 -15.06 -13.05 -23.15
N ALA A 16 -15.58 -14.25 -22.92
CA ALA A 16 -15.07 -15.13 -21.87
C ALA A 16 -13.59 -15.46 -22.13
N ASP A 17 -12.70 -15.04 -21.23
CA ASP A 17 -11.25 -15.36 -21.30
C ASP A 17 -10.97 -16.87 -21.13
N ALA A 18 -11.95 -17.62 -20.62
CA ALA A 18 -11.86 -19.06 -20.41
C ALA A 18 -12.91 -19.80 -21.25
N VAL A 19 -12.45 -20.60 -22.20
CA VAL A 19 -13.26 -21.58 -22.90
C VAL A 19 -13.58 -22.70 -21.90
N GLN A 20 -14.85 -22.90 -21.54
CA GLN A 20 -15.22 -24.20 -20.99
C GLN A 20 -14.88 -25.26 -22.05
N PRO A 21 -14.28 -26.40 -21.70
CA PRO A 21 -13.97 -27.44 -22.66
C PRO A 21 -15.28 -27.99 -23.24
N SER A 22 -15.72 -27.41 -24.34
CA SER A 22 -16.69 -28.02 -25.24
C SER A 22 -15.94 -29.15 -25.94
N VAL A 23 -16.00 -30.32 -25.29
CA VAL A 23 -15.61 -31.66 -25.76
C VAL A 23 -14.77 -31.66 -27.04
N VAL A 24 -13.45 -31.54 -26.90
CA VAL A 24 -12.53 -31.97 -27.96
C VAL A 24 -12.58 -33.51 -27.96
N SER A 25 -13.17 -34.05 -29.02
CA SER A 25 -13.18 -35.49 -29.29
C SER A 25 -11.77 -35.96 -29.65
N ILE A 26 -10.99 -36.36 -28.66
CA ILE A 26 -9.77 -37.15 -28.88
C ILE A 26 -9.83 -38.37 -27.98
N GLY A 27 -10.11 -39.51 -28.60
CA GLY A 27 -10.00 -40.81 -27.95
C GLY A 27 -8.55 -41.11 -27.60
N THR A 28 -8.32 -41.57 -26.39
CA THR A 28 -7.58 -42.81 -26.06
C THR A 28 -7.54 -42.98 -24.55
N ALA A 29 -7.43 -44.23 -24.14
CA ALA A 29 -7.73 -44.77 -22.82
C ALA A 29 -6.81 -44.30 -21.68
N ASP A 30 -7.34 -44.50 -20.47
CA ASP A 30 -6.64 -44.67 -19.18
C ASP A 30 -6.13 -43.45 -18.42
N PHE A 31 -7.04 -42.79 -17.69
CA PHE A 31 -6.76 -42.25 -16.35
C PHE A 31 -7.99 -42.41 -15.45
N GLN A 32 -7.96 -43.43 -14.57
CA GLN A 32 -8.95 -43.63 -13.51
C GLN A 32 -8.51 -42.97 -12.20
N HIS A 33 -9.49 -42.35 -11.53
CA HIS A 33 -9.57 -41.85 -10.14
C HIS A 33 -9.23 -40.37 -9.87
N SER A 34 -10.26 -39.52 -9.89
CA SER A 34 -10.92 -38.99 -8.67
C SER A 34 -12.02 -38.00 -9.09
N GLY A 35 -13.24 -38.20 -8.57
CA GLY A 35 -14.44 -37.53 -9.02
C GLY A 35 -14.51 -36.04 -8.71
N LEU A 36 -14.63 -35.23 -9.75
CA LEU A 36 -15.30 -33.94 -9.77
C LEU A 36 -16.19 -33.93 -11.02
N SER A 37 -17.26 -34.73 -10.97
CA SER A 37 -18.29 -34.70 -12.00
C SER A 37 -19.18 -33.48 -11.76
N THR A 38 -18.75 -32.30 -12.18
CA THR A 38 -19.72 -31.27 -12.56
C THR A 38 -20.45 -31.83 -13.76
N GLN A 39 -21.74 -32.11 -13.60
CA GLN A 39 -22.63 -32.50 -14.68
C GLN A 39 -22.68 -31.36 -15.71
N ALA A 40 -21.73 -31.34 -16.64
CA ALA A 40 -21.74 -30.47 -17.79
C ALA A 40 -22.80 -30.99 -18.76
N SER A 41 -24.05 -30.67 -18.47
CA SER A 41 -25.08 -30.72 -19.49
C SER A 41 -24.66 -29.74 -20.57
N VAL A 42 -24.28 -30.24 -21.74
CA VAL A 42 -24.08 -29.46 -22.95
C VAL A 42 -25.37 -28.68 -23.19
N ARG A 43 -25.35 -27.37 -22.96
CA ARG A 43 -26.52 -26.49 -23.12
C ARG A 43 -26.17 -25.45 -24.17
N SER A 44 -26.72 -25.64 -25.37
CA SER A 44 -26.61 -24.69 -26.47
C SER A 44 -27.14 -23.32 -26.04
N GLY A 45 -26.28 -22.31 -26.02
CA GLY A 45 -26.59 -20.95 -25.60
C GLY A 45 -25.35 -20.03 -25.72
N CYS A 46 -25.55 -18.72 -25.57
CA CYS A 46 -24.45 -17.76 -25.54
C CYS A 46 -23.83 -17.72 -24.13
N ASP A 47 -22.53 -18.00 -24.04
CA ASP A 47 -21.76 -18.01 -22.78
C ASP A 47 -21.23 -16.60 -22.49
N VAL A 48 -21.56 -16.07 -21.30
CA VAL A 48 -21.16 -14.72 -20.89
C VAL A 48 -20.49 -14.78 -19.53
N LEU A 49 -19.29 -14.21 -19.46
CA LEU A 49 -18.51 -14.06 -18.23
C LEU A 49 -18.83 -12.70 -17.60
N ILE A 50 -19.17 -12.69 -16.31
CA ILE A 50 -19.53 -11.48 -15.58
C ILE A 50 -18.61 -11.34 -14.37
N TYR A 51 -18.10 -10.12 -14.19
CA TYR A 51 -17.33 -9.72 -13.02
C TYR A 51 -18.17 -8.75 -12.18
N PRO A 52 -18.42 -8.99 -10.87
CA PRO A 52 -19.32 -8.15 -10.08
C PRO A 52 -18.97 -6.66 -9.97
N GLN A 53 -17.72 -6.27 -10.24
CA GLN A 53 -17.30 -4.86 -10.20
C GLN A 53 -17.39 -4.14 -11.56
N GLU A 54 -17.75 -4.86 -12.63
CA GLU A 54 -17.78 -4.31 -13.98
C GLU A 54 -19.18 -4.47 -14.59
N PRO A 55 -19.75 -3.43 -15.21
CA PRO A 55 -20.98 -3.59 -15.95
C PRO A 55 -20.72 -4.51 -17.16
N SER A 56 -21.44 -5.62 -17.23
CA SER A 56 -21.38 -6.52 -18.38
C SER A 56 -22.58 -6.27 -19.30
N GLU A 57 -22.30 -6.05 -20.58
CA GLU A 57 -23.30 -5.73 -21.60
C GLU A 57 -23.37 -6.83 -22.66
N ILE A 58 -24.58 -7.22 -23.03
CA ILE A 58 -24.86 -8.15 -24.13
C ILE A 58 -25.71 -7.40 -25.15
N VAL A 59 -25.24 -7.33 -26.39
CA VAL A 59 -25.97 -6.74 -27.51
C VAL A 59 -26.81 -7.82 -28.18
N LEU A 60 -28.05 -7.46 -28.50
CA LEU A 60 -29.03 -8.30 -29.17
C LEU A 60 -29.40 -7.63 -30.48
N GLU A 61 -29.01 -8.25 -31.58
CA GLU A 61 -29.39 -7.82 -32.91
C GLU A 61 -30.68 -8.58 -33.29
N LEU A 62 -31.77 -7.84 -33.48
CA LEU A 62 -33.09 -8.36 -33.82
C LEU A 62 -33.43 -7.94 -35.26
N GLU A 63 -33.59 -8.90 -36.16
CA GLU A 63 -33.92 -8.65 -37.57
C GLU A 63 -35.33 -9.18 -37.90
N ASN A 64 -36.21 -8.30 -38.40
CA ASN A 64 -37.56 -8.69 -38.82
C ASN A 64 -37.54 -9.19 -40.26
N LEU A 65 -37.63 -10.51 -40.43
CA LEU A 65 -37.70 -11.15 -41.75
C LEU A 65 -39.12 -11.10 -42.36
N GLY A 66 -40.10 -10.65 -41.59
CA GLY A 66 -41.51 -10.57 -41.97
C GLY A 66 -41.88 -9.33 -42.80
N SER A 67 -43.16 -9.29 -43.19
CA SER A 67 -43.77 -8.19 -43.95
C SER A 67 -44.66 -7.27 -43.09
N ARG A 68 -44.69 -7.48 -41.77
CA ARG A 68 -45.52 -6.73 -40.81
C ARG A 68 -44.64 -5.99 -39.81
N ASN A 69 -45.13 -4.86 -39.31
CA ASN A 69 -44.49 -4.17 -38.20
C ASN A 69 -44.66 -5.00 -36.93
N LEU A 70 -43.60 -5.18 -36.15
CA LEU A 70 -43.62 -5.97 -34.93
C LEU A 70 -43.39 -5.07 -33.73
N ARG A 71 -44.34 -5.03 -32.79
CA ARG A 71 -44.12 -4.40 -31.49
C ARG A 71 -43.52 -5.39 -30.51
N LEU A 72 -42.25 -5.24 -30.19
CA LEU A 72 -41.46 -6.20 -29.42
C LEU A 72 -41.48 -5.91 -27.92
N ASN A 73 -41.55 -6.98 -27.14
CA ASN A 73 -41.37 -7.00 -25.70
C ASN A 73 -40.37 -8.11 -25.35
N LEU A 74 -39.23 -7.72 -24.80
CA LEU A 74 -38.17 -8.64 -24.36
C LEU A 74 -38.37 -8.97 -22.88
N GLN A 75 -38.30 -10.25 -22.55
CA GLN A 75 -38.32 -10.72 -21.17
C GLN A 75 -37.17 -11.70 -20.95
N VAL A 76 -36.40 -11.48 -19.88
CA VAL A 76 -35.36 -12.41 -19.45
C VAL A 76 -35.87 -13.17 -18.23
N GLU A 77 -35.87 -14.49 -18.32
CA GLU A 77 -36.26 -15.39 -17.24
C GLU A 77 -35.07 -16.32 -16.91
N GLY A 78 -34.73 -16.47 -15.64
CA GLY A 78 -33.58 -17.29 -15.25
C GLY A 78 -33.56 -17.62 -13.76
N ASN A 79 -32.53 -18.34 -13.35
CA ASN A 79 -32.27 -18.68 -11.95
C ASN A 79 -31.50 -17.57 -11.20
N PHE A 80 -31.51 -16.34 -11.71
CA PHE A 80 -30.80 -15.19 -11.12
C PHE A 80 -31.81 -14.14 -10.62
N PRO A 81 -31.45 -13.32 -9.61
CA PRO A 81 -32.32 -12.26 -9.11
C PRO A 81 -32.74 -11.26 -10.21
N PRO A 82 -34.03 -10.91 -10.34
CA PRO A 82 -34.51 -10.07 -11.44
C PRO A 82 -33.87 -8.67 -11.45
N GLU A 83 -33.39 -8.19 -10.31
CA GLU A 83 -32.69 -6.91 -10.17
C GLU A 83 -31.33 -6.84 -10.87
N TRP A 84 -30.72 -7.98 -11.20
CA TRP A 84 -29.40 -8.00 -11.85
C TRP A 84 -29.47 -7.63 -13.32
N CYS A 85 -30.60 -7.85 -14.00
CA CYS A 85 -30.71 -7.65 -15.44
C CYS A 85 -31.64 -6.48 -15.76
N ARG A 86 -31.14 -5.51 -16.54
CA ARG A 86 -31.95 -4.43 -17.12
C ARG A 86 -31.87 -4.51 -18.64
N ILE A 87 -33.00 -4.29 -19.30
CA ILE A 87 -33.08 -4.33 -20.76
C ILE A 87 -33.19 -2.88 -21.26
N GLY A 88 -32.24 -2.44 -22.08
CA GLY A 88 -32.29 -1.20 -22.83
C GLY A 88 -32.70 -1.44 -24.27
N MET A 89 -33.64 -0.65 -24.78
CA MET A 89 -34.12 -0.68 -26.17
C MET A 89 -34.38 0.75 -26.64
N GLU A 90 -33.99 1.09 -27.87
CA GLU A 90 -34.21 2.44 -28.46
C GLU A 90 -35.66 2.68 -28.94
N GLY A 91 -36.48 1.63 -28.95
CA GLY A 91 -37.88 1.66 -29.34
C GLY A 91 -38.50 0.27 -29.19
N GLN A 92 -39.83 0.18 -29.30
CA GLN A 92 -40.54 -1.10 -29.25
C GLN A 92 -41.00 -1.58 -30.64
N ASP A 93 -40.98 -0.71 -31.65
CA ASP A 93 -41.56 -1.01 -32.96
C ASP A 93 -40.44 -1.35 -33.97
N LEU A 94 -40.50 -2.55 -34.53
CA LEU A 94 -39.55 -3.06 -35.52
C LEU A 94 -40.22 -3.18 -36.89
N ALA A 95 -39.84 -2.29 -37.80
CA ALA A 95 -40.37 -2.24 -39.16
C ALA A 95 -40.05 -3.53 -39.96
N PRO A 96 -40.80 -3.80 -41.05
CA PRO A 96 -40.52 -4.94 -41.91
C PRO A 96 -39.14 -4.84 -42.55
N ARG A 97 -38.35 -5.94 -42.54
CA ARG A 97 -36.99 -5.99 -43.12
C ARG A 97 -36.02 -4.96 -42.55
N SER A 98 -36.25 -4.50 -41.32
CA SER A 98 -35.30 -3.68 -40.58
C SER A 98 -34.68 -4.45 -39.43
N GLN A 99 -33.57 -3.92 -38.93
CA GLN A 99 -32.88 -4.38 -37.73
C GLN A 99 -33.10 -3.40 -36.57
N MET A 100 -33.13 -3.92 -35.35
CA MET A 100 -33.08 -3.15 -34.11
C MET A 100 -32.12 -3.81 -33.15
N ASP A 101 -31.38 -2.99 -32.41
CA ASP A 101 -30.48 -3.45 -31.37
C ASP A 101 -31.13 -3.25 -29.99
N ALA A 102 -31.00 -4.25 -29.14
CA ALA A 102 -31.30 -4.16 -27.71
C ALA A 102 -30.04 -4.48 -26.90
N VAL A 103 -29.97 -4.01 -25.66
CA VAL A 103 -28.83 -4.25 -24.77
C VAL A 103 -29.34 -4.83 -23.45
N LEU A 104 -28.77 -5.96 -23.02
CA LEU A 104 -28.93 -6.46 -21.66
C LEU A 104 -27.77 -5.96 -20.81
N TYR A 105 -28.09 -5.22 -19.76
CA TYR A 105 -27.15 -4.75 -18.75
C TYR A 105 -27.23 -5.67 -17.54
N PHE A 106 -26.11 -6.31 -17.21
CA PHE A 106 -25.97 -7.08 -15.98
C PHE A 106 -25.22 -6.27 -14.92
N GLN A 107 -25.87 -6.07 -13.77
CA GLN A 107 -25.33 -5.38 -12.60
C GLN A 107 -25.42 -6.32 -11.39
N ILE A 108 -24.30 -6.94 -11.06
CA ILE A 108 -24.20 -7.82 -9.90
C ILE A 108 -23.67 -6.99 -8.71
N PRO A 109 -24.19 -7.19 -7.48
CA PRO A 109 -23.68 -6.51 -6.29
C PRO A 109 -22.17 -6.74 -6.08
N HIS A 110 -21.47 -5.69 -5.64
CA HIS A 110 -20.02 -5.73 -5.45
C HIS A 110 -19.57 -6.73 -4.38
N ASP A 111 -20.44 -6.93 -3.39
CA ASP A 111 -20.31 -7.80 -2.23
C ASP A 111 -20.80 -9.23 -2.49
N PHE A 112 -21.09 -9.60 -3.73
CA PHE A 112 -21.59 -10.94 -4.09
C PHE A 112 -20.79 -12.10 -3.50
N PHE A 113 -19.45 -11.98 -3.44
CA PHE A 113 -18.56 -12.99 -2.84
C PHE A 113 -18.35 -12.83 -1.33
N GLU A 114 -18.77 -11.70 -0.75
CA GLU A 114 -18.54 -11.32 0.65
C GLU A 114 -19.81 -11.42 1.50
N ASP A 115 -20.98 -11.52 0.87
CA ASP A 115 -22.27 -11.60 1.56
C ASP A 115 -22.35 -12.82 2.49
N GLN A 116 -22.63 -12.56 3.77
CA GLN A 116 -22.73 -13.58 4.81
C GLN A 116 -23.89 -14.55 4.57
N ALA A 117 -24.96 -14.14 3.87
CA ALA A 117 -26.06 -15.03 3.52
C ALA A 117 -25.57 -16.21 2.64
N SER A 118 -24.59 -15.95 1.78
CA SER A 118 -23.95 -16.92 0.88
C SER A 118 -22.96 -17.87 1.58
N LEU A 119 -22.57 -17.57 2.81
CA LEU A 119 -21.59 -18.34 3.59
C LEU A 119 -22.25 -19.24 4.65
N SER A 120 -23.58 -19.36 4.61
CA SER A 120 -24.34 -20.21 5.54
C SER A 120 -23.90 -21.68 5.44
N PRO A 121 -23.59 -22.36 6.57
CA PRO A 121 -23.09 -23.73 6.54
C PRO A 121 -24.11 -24.67 5.88
N GLY A 122 -23.70 -25.30 4.77
CA GLY A 122 -24.53 -26.22 3.99
C GLY A 122 -25.12 -25.66 2.70
N GLN A 123 -24.97 -24.36 2.42
CA GLN A 123 -25.27 -23.78 1.11
C GLN A 123 -23.98 -23.58 0.31
N SER A 124 -24.00 -24.00 -0.96
CA SER A 124 -22.95 -23.68 -1.92
C SER A 124 -23.37 -22.45 -2.71
N LEU A 125 -22.48 -21.47 -2.82
CA LEU A 125 -22.69 -20.34 -3.71
C LEU A 125 -22.84 -20.83 -5.16
N VAL A 126 -23.92 -20.40 -5.82
CA VAL A 126 -24.16 -20.70 -7.23
C VAL A 126 -23.40 -19.66 -8.06
N LEU A 127 -22.51 -20.13 -8.93
CA LEU A 127 -21.70 -19.26 -9.79
C LEU A 127 -22.13 -19.31 -11.26
N ASP A 128 -22.91 -20.33 -11.60
CA ASP A 128 -23.33 -20.65 -12.95
C ASP A 128 -24.84 -20.47 -13.04
N TYR A 129 -25.25 -19.40 -13.71
CA TYR A 129 -26.64 -19.03 -13.89
C TYR A 129 -27.07 -19.33 -15.32
N TYR A 130 -28.33 -19.73 -15.46
CA TYR A 130 -28.96 -20.06 -16.72
C TYR A 130 -30.17 -19.17 -16.89
N CYS A 131 -30.28 -18.55 -18.07
CA CYS A 131 -31.44 -17.78 -18.42
C CYS A 131 -31.88 -17.99 -19.86
N ARG A 132 -33.14 -17.65 -20.09
CA ARG A 132 -33.81 -17.65 -21.37
C ARG A 132 -34.30 -16.26 -21.64
N LEU A 133 -33.92 -15.75 -22.79
CA LEU A 133 -34.49 -14.56 -23.37
C LEU A 133 -35.67 -14.96 -24.23
N ASN A 134 -36.84 -14.42 -23.92
CA ASN A 134 -38.06 -14.58 -24.70
C ASN A 134 -38.40 -13.25 -25.38
N VAL A 135 -38.59 -13.30 -26.70
CA VAL A 135 -39.03 -12.16 -27.51
C VAL A 135 -40.49 -12.31 -27.84
N TYR A 136 -41.33 -11.44 -27.31
CA TYR A 136 -42.77 -11.42 -27.57
C TYR A 136 -43.15 -10.30 -28.54
N HIS A 137 -44.12 -10.57 -29.39
CA HIS A 137 -44.87 -9.58 -30.15
C HIS A 137 -46.13 -9.20 -29.39
N VAL A 138 -46.38 -7.90 -29.22
CA VAL A 138 -47.62 -7.37 -28.66
C VAL A 138 -48.57 -7.03 -29.81
N GLU A 139 -49.64 -7.81 -29.94
CA GLU A 139 -50.70 -7.53 -30.91
C GLU A 139 -51.57 -6.34 -30.45
N GLU A 140 -52.19 -5.64 -31.40
CA GLU A 140 -53.14 -4.54 -31.12
C GLU A 140 -54.36 -4.99 -30.30
N SER A 141 -54.67 -6.28 -30.29
CA SER A 141 -55.71 -6.93 -29.48
C SER A 141 -55.34 -7.09 -28.00
N GLY A 142 -54.10 -6.76 -27.61
CA GLY A 142 -53.54 -6.99 -26.27
C GLY A 142 -52.96 -8.39 -26.06
N GLY A 143 -53.01 -9.26 -27.07
CA GLY A 143 -52.37 -10.58 -27.05
C GLY A 143 -50.84 -10.48 -27.13
N ARG A 144 -50.13 -11.38 -26.43
CA ARG A 144 -48.69 -11.56 -26.57
C ARG A 144 -48.40 -12.86 -27.29
N GLN A 145 -47.68 -12.79 -28.42
CA GLN A 145 -47.23 -13.95 -29.17
C GLN A 145 -45.72 -14.11 -29.02
N LEU A 146 -45.24 -15.28 -28.59
CA LEU A 146 -43.81 -15.57 -28.56
C LEU A 146 -43.28 -15.72 -29.99
N LEU A 147 -42.28 -14.91 -30.35
CA LEU A 147 -41.62 -14.95 -31.65
C LEU A 147 -40.38 -15.83 -31.64
N GLU A 148 -39.51 -15.63 -30.64
CA GLU A 148 -38.23 -16.31 -30.57
C GLU A 148 -37.76 -16.46 -29.12
N THR A 149 -37.00 -17.52 -28.86
CA THR A 149 -36.39 -17.78 -27.56
C THR A 149 -34.92 -18.10 -27.75
N SER A 150 -34.06 -17.50 -26.93
CA SER A 150 -32.63 -17.78 -26.92
C SER A 150 -32.14 -18.12 -25.51
N ALA A 151 -31.18 -19.03 -25.41
CA ALA A 151 -30.59 -19.45 -24.14
C ALA A 151 -29.27 -18.71 -23.89
N LEU A 152 -29.05 -18.33 -22.64
CA LEU A 152 -27.92 -17.56 -22.16
C LEU A 152 -27.37 -18.24 -20.90
N ASN A 153 -26.06 -18.46 -20.86
CA ASN A 153 -25.36 -18.97 -19.68
C ASN A 153 -24.51 -17.83 -19.10
N LEU A 154 -24.76 -17.48 -17.84
CA LEU A 154 -24.06 -16.39 -17.15
C LEU A 154 -23.12 -16.99 -16.10
N TYR A 155 -21.83 -16.73 -16.25
CA TYR A 155 -20.79 -17.22 -15.34
C TYR A 155 -20.28 -16.06 -14.51
N VAL A 156 -20.62 -16.04 -13.22
CA VAL A 156 -20.13 -15.04 -12.29
C VAL A 156 -18.78 -15.52 -11.76
N ARG A 157 -17.71 -14.76 -12.04
CA ARG A 157 -16.35 -15.14 -11.67
C ARG A 157 -15.63 -13.98 -10.98
N PRO A 158 -14.75 -14.27 -10.01
CA PRO A 158 -13.90 -13.24 -9.45
C PRO A 158 -12.73 -12.95 -10.39
N ARG A 159 -12.32 -11.70 -10.48
CA ARG A 159 -11.12 -11.30 -11.22
C ARG A 159 -9.87 -11.63 -10.40
N SER A 160 -8.95 -12.41 -10.96
CA SER A 160 -7.66 -12.72 -10.34
C SER A 160 -6.51 -12.11 -11.14
N LEU A 161 -5.64 -11.36 -10.48
CA LEU A 161 -4.43 -10.83 -11.08
C LEU A 161 -3.38 -11.92 -11.31
N TYR A 162 -3.43 -12.98 -10.48
CA TYR A 162 -2.40 -14.00 -10.47
C TYR A 162 -2.40 -14.86 -11.75
N LEU A 163 -3.52 -14.91 -12.48
CA LEU A 163 -3.60 -15.53 -13.80
C LEU A 163 -2.62 -14.93 -14.80
N ASN A 164 -2.31 -13.63 -14.70
CA ASN A 164 -1.37 -12.97 -15.61
C ASN A 164 0.07 -13.46 -15.46
N PHE A 165 0.40 -14.09 -14.34
CA PHE A 165 1.72 -14.69 -14.10
C PHE A 165 1.81 -16.14 -14.57
N LEU A 166 0.71 -16.72 -15.08
CA LEU A 166 0.68 -18.10 -15.56
C LEU A 166 0.82 -18.21 -17.09
N PRO A 167 1.40 -19.32 -17.60
CA PRO A 167 1.37 -19.66 -19.02
C PRO A 167 -0.06 -19.70 -19.59
N ALA A 168 -0.20 -19.41 -20.89
CA ALA A 168 -1.49 -19.34 -21.58
C ALA A 168 -2.38 -20.57 -21.37
N LEU A 169 -1.81 -21.79 -21.43
CA LEU A 169 -2.53 -23.04 -21.24
C LEU A 169 -3.33 -23.10 -19.92
N TYR A 170 -2.81 -22.49 -18.85
CA TYR A 170 -3.50 -22.47 -17.55
C TYR A 170 -4.51 -21.32 -17.42
N ARG A 171 -4.37 -20.26 -18.22
CA ARG A 171 -5.30 -19.12 -18.23
C ARG A 171 -6.64 -19.47 -18.87
N GLU A 172 -6.64 -20.40 -19.82
CA GLU A 172 -7.85 -20.86 -20.51
C GLU A 172 -8.78 -21.69 -19.62
N VAL A 173 -8.31 -22.15 -18.46
CA VAL A 173 -9.08 -23.01 -17.53
C VAL A 173 -9.76 -22.17 -16.46
N ASP A 174 -11.10 -22.06 -16.54
CA ASP A 174 -11.94 -21.31 -15.58
C ASP A 174 -11.65 -21.63 -14.10
N PHE A 175 -11.47 -22.91 -13.79
CA PHE A 175 -11.23 -23.36 -12.43
C PHE A 175 -9.95 -22.76 -11.83
N ILE A 176 -8.90 -22.58 -12.63
CA ILE A 176 -7.61 -22.07 -12.15
C ILE A 176 -7.75 -20.63 -11.66
N GLY A 177 -8.49 -19.79 -12.38
CA GLY A 177 -8.75 -18.41 -11.96
C GLY A 177 -9.48 -18.34 -10.63
N ARG A 178 -10.52 -19.15 -10.45
CA ARG A 178 -11.26 -19.24 -9.18
C ARG A 178 -10.40 -19.77 -8.04
N PHE A 179 -9.62 -20.82 -8.29
CA PHE A 179 -8.73 -21.43 -7.30
C PHE A 179 -7.64 -20.46 -6.86
N LEU A 180 -6.98 -19.78 -7.79
CA LEU A 180 -5.95 -18.79 -7.49
C LEU A 180 -6.48 -17.60 -6.72
N LYS A 181 -7.73 -17.18 -6.98
CA LYS A 181 -8.32 -16.06 -6.24
C LYS A 181 -8.34 -16.31 -4.73
N ILE A 182 -8.52 -17.55 -4.29
CA ILE A 182 -8.51 -17.91 -2.86
C ILE A 182 -7.15 -17.58 -2.24
N PHE A 183 -6.06 -17.94 -2.94
CA PHE A 183 -4.70 -17.62 -2.49
C PHE A 183 -4.43 -16.13 -2.57
N GLU A 184 -4.79 -15.49 -3.68
CA GLU A 184 -4.65 -14.04 -3.85
C GLU A 184 -5.29 -13.30 -2.67
N GLN A 185 -6.54 -13.60 -2.32
CA GLN A 185 -7.22 -13.00 -1.16
C GLN A 185 -6.56 -13.34 0.18
N SER A 186 -6.03 -14.55 0.34
CA SER A 186 -5.34 -14.96 1.56
C SER A 186 -3.98 -14.28 1.75
N PHE A 187 -3.27 -14.01 0.64
CA PHE A 187 -1.94 -13.39 0.64
C PHE A 187 -1.99 -11.86 0.61
N GLU A 188 -3.07 -11.28 0.11
CA GLU A 188 -3.23 -9.82 -0.04
C GLU A 188 -2.88 -9.03 1.23
N PRO A 189 -3.31 -9.40 2.45
CA PRO A 189 -2.93 -8.67 3.66
C PRO A 189 -1.42 -8.66 3.93
N ALA A 190 -0.72 -9.75 3.58
CA ALA A 190 0.73 -9.82 3.74
C ALA A 190 1.44 -8.92 2.71
N VAL A 191 0.96 -8.86 1.48
CA VAL A 191 1.47 -7.95 0.44
C VAL A 191 1.29 -6.50 0.88
N GLN A 192 0.08 -6.13 1.35
CA GLN A 192 -0.19 -4.78 1.86
C GLN A 192 0.69 -4.42 3.07
N THR A 193 0.99 -5.40 3.92
CA THR A 193 1.93 -5.21 5.05
C THR A 193 3.35 -4.94 4.54
N LEU A 194 3.80 -5.63 3.49
CA LEU A 194 5.09 -5.39 2.87
C LEU A 194 5.17 -4.02 2.20
N ASP A 195 4.11 -3.59 1.52
CA ASP A 195 4.03 -2.26 0.89
C ASP A 195 4.12 -1.13 1.92
N THR A 196 3.68 -1.38 3.16
CA THR A 196 3.75 -0.44 4.28
C THR A 196 4.96 -0.67 5.20
N LEU A 197 5.83 -1.63 4.90
CA LEU A 197 6.98 -2.00 5.74
C LEU A 197 7.92 -0.83 6.02
N TRP A 198 8.12 0.06 5.04
CA TRP A 198 8.97 1.25 5.19
C TRP A 198 8.56 2.12 6.38
N ALA A 199 7.26 2.18 6.70
CA ALA A 199 6.73 2.98 7.80
C ALA A 199 7.11 2.39 9.17
N TYR A 200 7.33 1.07 9.25
CA TYR A 200 7.83 0.37 10.44
C TYR A 200 9.34 0.51 10.63
N LEU A 201 10.09 0.81 9.55
CA LEU A 201 11.56 0.96 9.59
C LEU A 201 12.00 2.40 9.86
N ASN A 202 11.16 3.39 9.63
CA ASN A 202 11.45 4.78 9.94
C ASN A 202 11.16 5.08 11.43
N PRO A 203 12.16 5.46 12.26
CA PRO A 203 11.96 5.74 13.68
C PRO A 203 10.92 6.82 13.96
N LEU A 204 10.63 7.72 13.03
CA LEU A 204 9.63 8.77 13.20
C LEU A 204 8.20 8.25 13.07
N THR A 205 7.97 7.19 12.29
CA THR A 205 6.63 6.64 12.00
C THR A 205 6.39 5.26 12.60
N ALA A 206 7.45 4.54 12.96
CA ALA A 206 7.36 3.17 13.48
C ALA A 206 6.54 3.10 14.77
N PRO A 207 5.89 1.97 15.10
CA PRO A 207 5.27 1.81 16.41
C PRO A 207 6.31 1.82 17.54
N GLU A 208 5.91 2.22 18.75
CA GLU A 208 6.81 2.32 19.91
C GLU A 208 7.52 0.99 20.22
N SER A 209 6.80 -0.13 20.08
CA SER A 209 7.35 -1.48 20.29
C SER A 209 8.48 -1.85 19.33
N MET A 210 8.59 -1.18 18.18
CA MET A 210 9.66 -1.39 17.19
C MET A 210 10.91 -0.53 17.48
N LEU A 211 10.79 0.53 18.29
CA LEU A 211 11.91 1.43 18.57
C LEU A 211 13.11 0.73 19.23
N PRO A 212 12.96 -0.19 20.20
CA PRO A 212 14.10 -0.91 20.77
C PRO A 212 14.88 -1.72 19.72
N PHE A 213 14.17 -2.31 18.76
CA PHE A 213 14.80 -3.02 17.64
C PHE A 213 15.58 -2.04 16.75
N LEU A 214 14.98 -0.92 16.36
CA LEU A 214 15.65 0.10 15.54
C LEU A 214 16.88 0.70 16.24
N ALA A 215 16.78 1.01 17.53
CA ALA A 215 17.90 1.47 18.34
C ALA A 215 19.03 0.44 18.40
N TYR A 216 18.70 -0.84 18.62
CA TYR A 216 19.69 -1.91 18.59
C TYR A 216 20.42 -1.99 17.25
N TRP A 217 19.69 -1.86 16.13
CA TRP A 217 20.27 -1.86 14.77
C TRP A 217 21.30 -0.76 14.54
N VAL A 218 21.04 0.44 15.07
CA VAL A 218 21.99 1.56 14.98
C VAL A 218 22.97 1.61 16.16
N ALA A 219 22.98 0.60 17.05
CA ALA A 219 23.76 0.60 18.29
C ALA A 219 23.52 1.83 19.19
N TRP A 220 22.31 2.39 19.18
CA TRP A 220 21.92 3.50 20.03
C TRP A 220 21.43 2.99 21.40
N PRO A 221 22.02 3.45 22.53
CA PRO A 221 21.54 3.05 23.85
C PRO A 221 20.20 3.73 24.15
N MET A 222 19.18 2.93 24.47
CA MET A 222 17.90 3.46 24.94
C MET A 222 18.03 3.94 26.37
N ASP A 223 17.83 5.25 26.57
CA ASP A 223 17.82 5.87 27.89
C ASP A 223 16.41 6.41 28.19
N ASN A 224 15.84 6.00 29.33
CA ASN A 224 14.50 6.37 29.77
C ASN A 224 14.39 7.83 30.21
N ARG A 225 15.50 8.57 30.29
CA ARG A 225 15.50 10.02 30.55
C ARG A 225 14.88 10.83 29.41
N TRP A 226 14.82 10.26 28.21
CA TRP A 226 14.33 10.94 27.01
C TRP A 226 12.84 10.72 26.79
N THR A 227 12.15 11.75 26.30
CA THR A 227 10.79 11.58 25.77
C THR A 227 10.82 10.71 24.52
N LEU A 228 9.72 10.01 24.26
CA LEU A 228 9.59 9.14 23.09
C LEU A 228 9.88 9.88 21.77
N GLU A 229 9.39 11.10 21.60
CA GLU A 229 9.67 11.94 20.42
C GLU A 229 11.16 12.21 20.26
N ARG A 230 11.86 12.50 21.36
CA ARG A 230 13.29 12.76 21.36
C ARG A 230 14.08 11.49 21.05
N GLN A 231 13.68 10.34 21.61
CA GLN A 231 14.29 9.06 21.28
C GLN A 231 14.17 8.74 19.78
N ARG A 232 12.98 8.95 19.19
CA ARG A 232 12.77 8.75 17.75
C ARG A 232 13.69 9.61 16.90
N TYR A 233 13.79 10.89 17.23
CA TYR A 233 14.68 11.81 16.54
C TYR A 233 16.15 11.41 16.68
N LEU A 234 16.57 10.96 17.86
CA LEU A 234 17.94 10.52 18.13
C LEU A 234 18.29 9.26 17.35
N ILE A 235 17.41 8.26 17.32
CA ILE A 235 17.60 7.02 16.54
C ILE A 235 17.68 7.35 15.05
N HIS A 236 16.78 8.22 14.56
CA HIS A 236 16.78 8.68 13.17
C HIS A 236 18.10 9.37 12.79
N SER A 237 18.64 10.20 13.67
CA SER A 237 19.88 10.96 13.43
C SER A 237 21.15 10.21 13.88
N ALA A 238 21.06 9.01 14.43
CA ALA A 238 22.17 8.30 15.07
C ALA A 238 23.37 8.13 14.13
N VAL A 239 23.12 7.74 12.87
CA VAL A 239 24.18 7.57 11.86
C VAL A 239 24.93 8.88 11.60
N GLU A 240 24.23 10.01 11.52
CA GLU A 240 24.85 11.32 11.33
C GLU A 240 25.66 11.74 12.56
N LEU A 241 25.13 11.46 13.76
CA LEU A 241 25.84 11.69 15.02
C LEU A 241 27.16 10.91 15.08
N TYR A 242 27.15 9.62 14.71
CA TYR A 242 28.37 8.80 14.69
C TYR A 242 29.40 9.29 13.67
N ARG A 243 28.98 9.89 12.55
CA ARG A 243 29.92 10.48 11.57
C ARG A 243 30.69 11.67 12.14
N TRP A 244 30.16 12.35 13.16
CA TRP A 244 30.84 13.47 13.81
C TRP A 244 31.55 13.08 15.11
N ARG A 245 31.54 11.80 15.49
CA ARG A 245 32.27 11.32 16.66
C ARG A 245 33.74 11.68 16.57
N GLY A 246 34.31 12.09 17.70
CA GLY A 246 35.69 12.59 17.76
C GLY A 246 35.92 14.01 17.21
N THR A 247 34.88 14.68 16.71
CA THR A 247 34.96 16.09 16.30
C THR A 247 34.40 17.02 17.36
N LYS A 248 34.89 18.26 17.41
CA LYS A 248 34.31 19.33 18.23
C LYS A 248 32.82 19.52 17.99
N ARG A 249 32.37 19.43 16.73
CA ARG A 249 30.95 19.54 16.37
C ARG A 249 30.12 18.42 17.01
N GLY A 250 30.56 17.17 16.86
CA GLY A 250 29.88 16.01 17.41
C GLY A 250 29.81 16.05 18.93
N LEU A 251 30.95 16.31 19.58
CA LEU A 251 31.02 16.39 21.04
C LEU A 251 30.09 17.48 21.61
N ARG A 252 30.09 18.66 21.00
CA ARG A 252 29.20 19.77 21.39
C ARG A 252 27.72 19.40 21.22
N LEU A 253 27.39 18.69 20.14
CA LEU A 253 26.04 18.21 19.90
C LEU A 253 25.61 17.18 20.95
N TYR A 254 26.47 16.21 21.28
CA TYR A 254 26.19 15.24 22.35
C TYR A 254 25.96 15.92 23.71
N ILE A 255 26.80 16.88 24.08
CA ILE A 255 26.62 17.64 25.33
C ILE A 255 25.29 18.41 25.30
N HIS A 256 24.96 19.08 24.19
CA HIS A 256 23.67 19.77 24.02
C HIS A 256 22.50 18.83 24.19
N LEU A 257 22.57 17.64 23.59
CA LEU A 257 21.52 16.65 23.70
C LEU A 257 21.25 16.38 25.18
N TYR A 258 22.25 15.95 25.96
CA TYR A 258 22.03 15.49 27.34
C TYR A 258 21.82 16.60 28.37
N THR A 259 22.34 17.80 28.13
CA THR A 259 22.25 18.94 29.08
C THR A 259 21.20 19.97 28.70
N ASN A 260 20.65 19.90 27.48
CA ASN A 260 19.79 20.92 26.85
C ASN A 260 20.41 22.32 26.80
N LEU A 261 21.72 22.48 26.95
CA LEU A 261 22.41 23.76 26.81
C LEU A 261 22.43 24.18 25.34
N PRO A 262 22.15 25.46 25.00
CA PRO A 262 22.10 25.90 23.61
C PRO A 262 23.47 25.77 22.90
N LEU A 263 23.44 25.48 21.60
CA LEU A 263 24.64 25.25 20.78
C LEU A 263 25.37 26.54 20.36
N ASP A 264 24.67 27.67 20.41
CA ASP A 264 25.18 29.00 20.05
C ASP A 264 25.98 29.05 18.76
N ASN A 265 25.46 28.44 17.70
CA ASN A 265 26.12 28.40 16.40
C ASN A 265 26.34 29.79 15.77
N HIS A 266 25.59 30.80 16.24
CA HIS A 266 25.70 32.19 15.80
C HIS A 266 26.86 32.95 16.49
N ILE A 267 27.36 32.44 17.62
CA ILE A 267 28.45 33.06 18.36
C ILE A 267 29.79 32.57 17.78
N LEU A 268 30.65 33.51 17.41
CA LEU A 268 31.95 33.20 16.79
C LEU A 268 33.01 32.77 17.82
N LYS A 269 33.01 33.38 19.02
CA LYS A 269 33.97 33.08 20.08
C LYS A 269 33.50 31.88 20.90
N GLU A 270 34.37 30.90 21.11
CA GLU A 270 34.05 29.71 21.93
C GLU A 270 33.84 30.06 23.39
N ALA A 271 34.65 30.97 23.91
CA ALA A 271 34.52 31.51 25.26
C ALA A 271 33.20 32.24 25.53
N ASP A 272 32.33 32.48 24.55
CA ASP A 272 31.02 33.14 24.74
C ASP A 272 29.84 32.14 24.63
N LYS A 273 30.11 30.88 24.27
CA LYS A 273 29.08 29.85 24.08
C LYS A 273 28.71 29.17 25.39
N HIS A 274 27.48 28.66 25.47
CA HIS A 274 27.07 27.80 26.58
C HIS A 274 27.80 26.45 26.59
N ILE A 275 28.19 25.96 25.40
CA ILE A 275 29.08 24.80 25.24
C ILE A 275 30.27 25.24 24.39
N GLY A 276 31.30 25.75 25.05
CA GLY A 276 32.57 26.15 24.45
C GLY A 276 33.56 25.00 24.43
N ILE A 277 34.22 24.76 23.30
CA ILE A 277 35.31 23.77 23.20
C ILE A 277 36.52 24.46 22.57
N GLU A 278 37.61 24.54 23.32
CA GLU A 278 38.84 25.21 22.92
C GLU A 278 39.98 24.21 22.80
N GLU A 279 40.71 24.27 21.69
CA GLU A 279 41.92 23.47 21.48
C GLU A 279 43.13 24.33 21.85
N ILE A 280 44.04 23.80 22.67
CA ILE A 280 45.28 24.50 23.02
C ILE A 280 46.26 24.32 21.87
N SER A 281 46.05 25.08 20.81
CA SER A 281 47.01 25.23 19.72
C SER A 281 48.06 26.23 20.19
N GLY A 282 49.22 25.73 20.65
CA GLY A 282 50.33 26.61 21.02
C GLY A 282 50.69 27.50 19.82
N GLN A 283 50.52 28.81 19.95
CA GLN A 283 51.19 29.73 19.03
C GLN A 283 52.68 29.67 19.36
N GLY A 284 53.52 29.41 18.36
CA GLY A 284 54.97 29.53 18.48
C GLY A 284 55.36 30.90 19.05
N PHE A 285 56.52 30.97 19.69
CA PHE A 285 56.98 32.17 20.37
C PHE A 285 57.25 33.30 19.35
N VAL A 286 56.40 34.34 19.33
CA VAL A 286 56.59 35.50 18.44
C VAL A 286 57.44 36.56 19.15
N LEU A 287 58.66 36.82 18.65
CA LEU A 287 59.53 37.90 19.13
C LEU A 287 59.74 38.93 18.00
N GLY A 288 59.04 40.06 18.08
CA GLY A 288 59.04 41.08 17.02
C GLY A 288 58.36 40.58 15.73
N ASP A 289 58.91 40.91 14.56
CA ASP A 289 58.43 40.43 13.25
C ASP A 289 58.99 39.04 12.87
N THR A 290 59.76 38.41 13.77
CA THR A 290 60.40 37.11 13.55
C THR A 290 59.58 35.98 14.17
N ARG A 291 59.04 35.10 13.32
CA ARG A 291 58.49 33.80 13.73
C ARG A 291 59.64 32.81 13.89
N LEU A 292 60.12 32.64 15.12
CA LEU A 292 61.04 31.56 15.47
C LEU A 292 60.21 30.35 15.85
N ALA A 293 60.60 29.16 15.35
CA ALA A 293 59.94 27.90 15.67
C ALA A 293 58.45 27.84 15.30
N GLU A 294 58.12 27.88 14.00
CA GLU A 294 56.75 27.64 13.53
C GLU A 294 56.17 26.30 14.08
N ASP A 295 57.03 25.30 14.35
CA ASP A 295 56.65 24.01 14.97
C ASP A 295 57.39 23.66 16.28
N ALA A 296 58.32 24.49 16.77
CA ALA A 296 59.10 24.14 17.97
C ALA A 296 58.43 24.68 19.25
N MET A 297 57.90 23.77 20.06
CA MET A 297 57.30 24.09 21.36
C MET A 297 58.38 24.22 22.44
N ILE A 298 58.58 25.43 22.96
CA ILE A 298 59.31 25.68 24.22
C ILE A 298 58.25 26.14 25.23
N GLY A 299 57.91 25.27 26.19
CA GLY A 299 56.95 25.61 27.26
C GLY A 299 55.67 24.79 27.34
N GLY A 300 55.66 23.54 26.87
CA GLY A 300 54.71 22.54 27.35
C GLY A 300 53.24 22.76 26.97
N GLY A 301 52.95 23.02 25.69
CA GLY A 301 51.61 22.76 25.17
C GLY A 301 51.29 21.28 25.35
N ARG A 302 50.08 20.95 25.84
CA ARG A 302 49.62 19.56 25.92
C ARG A 302 49.09 19.16 24.53
N PRO A 303 49.83 18.35 23.73
CA PRO A 303 49.33 17.94 22.42
C PRO A 303 48.05 17.10 22.60
N TYR A 304 47.13 17.21 21.64
CA TYR A 304 45.84 16.51 21.68
C TYR A 304 45.04 16.77 22.96
N HIS A 305 45.11 18.02 23.47
CA HIS A 305 44.38 18.46 24.65
C HIS A 305 43.38 19.55 24.29
N PHE A 306 42.15 19.42 24.79
CA PHE A 306 41.10 20.40 24.61
C PHE A 306 40.42 20.72 25.94
N ILE A 307 39.89 21.93 26.05
CA ILE A 307 39.17 22.41 27.22
C ILE A 307 37.69 22.53 26.86
N VAL A 308 36.83 21.97 27.69
CA VAL A 308 35.36 22.09 27.58
C VAL A 308 34.86 23.05 28.65
N HIS A 309 34.22 24.13 28.22
CA HIS A 309 33.57 25.11 29.08
C HIS A 309 32.05 24.95 28.96
N LEU A 310 31.39 24.70 30.08
CA LEU A 310 29.93 24.62 30.16
C LEU A 310 29.37 25.76 31.01
N ARG A 311 28.38 26.47 30.46
CA ARG A 311 27.65 27.53 31.17
C ARG A 311 26.19 27.14 31.36
N PRO A 312 25.83 26.57 32.50
CA PRO A 312 24.44 26.28 32.81
C PRO A 312 23.63 27.56 33.05
N GLU A 313 22.39 27.58 32.56
CA GLU A 313 21.44 28.68 32.82
C GLU A 313 20.80 28.54 34.21
N ARG A 314 20.73 27.31 34.74
CA ARG A 314 20.12 27.01 36.04
C ARG A 314 21.07 26.18 36.92
N PRO A 315 21.08 26.42 38.24
CA PRO A 315 21.88 25.61 39.16
C PRO A 315 21.39 24.16 39.13
N GLY A 316 22.31 23.21 38.97
CA GLY A 316 22.00 21.78 38.88
C GLY A 316 21.45 21.31 37.53
N GLN A 317 21.47 22.14 36.48
CA GLN A 317 21.08 21.74 35.13
C GLN A 317 22.00 20.67 34.53
N VAL A 318 23.27 20.67 34.92
CA VAL A 318 24.31 19.83 34.36
C VAL A 318 24.86 18.91 35.45
N ASP A 319 24.78 17.61 35.21
CA ASP A 319 25.46 16.59 36.02
C ASP A 319 26.88 16.38 35.47
N GLU A 320 27.89 16.75 36.26
CA GLU A 320 29.31 16.62 35.89
C GLU A 320 29.69 15.17 35.57
N GLN A 321 29.18 14.19 36.33
CA GLN A 321 29.53 12.78 36.14
C GLN A 321 29.02 12.27 34.79
N LEU A 322 27.79 12.65 34.44
CA LEU A 322 27.18 12.33 33.16
C LEU A 322 27.95 12.98 32.00
N VAL A 323 28.32 14.26 32.13
CA VAL A 323 29.09 14.97 31.09
C VAL A 323 30.45 14.33 30.88
N ARG A 324 31.19 14.00 31.95
CA ARG A 324 32.48 13.31 31.84
C ARG A 324 32.33 11.97 31.14
N TYR A 325 31.32 11.18 31.52
CA TYR A 325 31.02 9.91 30.85
C TYR A 325 30.77 10.10 29.35
N ILE A 326 29.99 11.11 28.94
CA ILE A 326 29.72 11.42 27.54
C ILE A 326 31.00 11.82 26.79
N ILE A 327 31.82 12.70 27.39
CA ILE A 327 33.09 13.13 26.78
C ILE A 327 34.01 11.93 26.59
N ASP A 328 34.09 11.03 27.57
CA ASP A 328 34.93 9.83 27.48
C ASP A 328 34.46 8.83 26.41
N GLN A 329 33.15 8.74 26.16
CA GLN A 329 32.62 7.93 25.06
C GLN A 329 32.90 8.57 23.69
N GLU A 330 32.78 9.89 23.56
CA GLU A 330 32.81 10.57 22.25
C GLU A 330 34.20 11.08 21.85
N LYS A 331 35.12 11.27 22.80
CA LYS A 331 36.48 11.75 22.51
C LYS A 331 37.32 10.69 21.77
N PRO A 332 38.26 11.09 20.90
CA PRO A 332 39.27 10.16 20.41
C PRO A 332 40.11 9.61 21.56
N ALA A 333 40.52 8.34 21.46
CA ALA A 333 41.23 7.65 22.54
C ALA A 333 42.53 8.36 22.98
N PHE A 334 43.22 9.02 22.04
CA PHE A 334 44.49 9.71 22.28
C PHE A 334 44.33 11.14 22.84
N CYS A 335 43.12 11.70 22.87
CA CYS A 335 42.89 13.05 23.37
C CYS A 335 42.69 13.08 24.88
N THR A 336 43.21 14.14 25.51
CA THR A 336 42.96 14.47 26.92
C THR A 336 42.09 15.72 27.01
N TYR A 337 41.37 15.90 28.12
CA TYR A 337 40.50 17.06 28.29
C TYR A 337 40.52 17.62 29.70
N GLU A 338 40.18 18.90 29.81
CA GLU A 338 39.76 19.55 31.05
C GLU A 338 38.31 20.01 30.90
N LEU A 339 37.53 19.90 31.98
CA LEU A 339 36.13 20.30 32.02
C LEU A 339 35.95 21.37 33.08
N TYR A 340 35.48 22.53 32.68
CA TYR A 340 35.10 23.64 33.56
C TYR A 340 33.60 23.89 33.43
N ILE A 341 32.89 23.82 34.55
CA ILE A 341 31.47 24.14 34.64
C ILE A 341 31.37 25.43 35.44
N GLU A 342 30.86 26.49 34.81
CA GLU A 342 30.61 27.75 35.52
C GLU A 342 29.42 27.56 36.47
N GLU A 343 29.56 28.00 37.72
CA GLU A 343 28.42 28.09 38.62
C GLU A 343 27.51 29.20 38.09
N SER A 344 26.23 28.89 37.85
CA SER A 344 25.25 29.90 37.49
C SER A 344 25.18 30.90 38.64
N LEU A 345 25.77 32.08 38.47
CA LEU A 345 25.61 33.18 39.41
C LEU A 345 24.11 33.49 39.46
N ALA A 346 23.46 33.13 40.56
CA ALA A 346 22.16 33.67 40.90
C ALA A 346 22.31 35.19 40.78
N ILE A 347 21.49 35.81 39.92
CA ILE A 347 21.41 37.26 39.79
C ILE A 347 20.96 37.77 41.17
N SER A 348 21.90 38.05 42.04
CA SER A 348 21.69 38.70 43.33
C SER A 348 21.35 40.15 43.02
N GLN A 349 20.07 40.46 43.18
CA GLN A 349 19.52 41.78 43.53
C GLN A 349 20.53 42.93 43.51
N LEU A 350 20.52 43.73 42.45
CA LEU A 350 21.00 45.12 42.54
C LEU A 350 20.08 45.85 43.54
N PRO A 351 20.59 46.40 44.66
CA PRO A 351 19.79 47.30 45.47
C PRO A 351 19.57 48.57 44.65
N ILE A 352 18.31 48.95 44.49
CA ILE A 352 17.92 50.27 44.01
C ILE A 352 18.50 51.27 45.02
N ALA A 353 19.55 52.00 44.63
CA ALA A 353 19.98 53.18 45.36
C ALA A 353 18.98 54.30 45.07
N ASN A 354 18.40 54.83 46.15
CA ASN A 354 17.51 56.00 46.18
C ASN A 354 18.12 57.24 45.53
#